data_AF-Q5FR53-F1
#
_entry.id   AF-Q5FR53-F1
#
_cell.length_a   1.000
_cell.length_b   1.000
_cell.length_c   1.000
_cell.angle_alpha   90.00
_cell.angle_beta   90.00
_cell.angle_gamma   90.00
#
_symmetry.space_group_name_H-M   'P 1'
#
loop_
_entity.id
_entity.type
_entity.pdbx_description
1 polymer ?
#
loop_
_entity_poly.entity_id
_entity_poly.type
_entity_poly.pdbx_seq_one_letter_code
_entity_poly.pdbx_strand_id
1 'polypeptide(L)'
;MPSAPSPSRHLAGGLFFLLGFISSYLLQLAGTPEKTAVSFLIVCQGAALTLLTRRWLFWSVITIIIFFLGNRFPFLVRNADAFAIYTAGLIIPLRLFLRSLMPGQEPLVSALARQAHGGAPLRSDVAFYTRYQTWFWVIFLGFLLILPLPLAFWVSFRAWIWLVRGGVLGLIFVVLVAEYGIRRLAIRNFDHVSPWTAARAWKQQSTIRR
;
A
#
# COMPACT_ATOMS: atom_id res chain seq x y z
N MET A 1 29.00 -14.20 -13.13
CA MET A 1 28.69 -13.38 -11.93
C MET A 1 27.47 -12.50 -12.24
N PRO A 2 26.32 -12.68 -11.56
CA PRO A 2 25.16 -11.84 -11.79
C PRO A 2 25.39 -10.45 -11.18
N SER A 3 25.42 -9.42 -12.01
CA SER A 3 25.48 -8.01 -11.60
C SER A 3 24.33 -7.68 -10.64
N ALA A 4 24.67 -7.00 -9.54
CA ALA A 4 23.69 -6.54 -8.56
C ALA A 4 22.59 -5.71 -9.26
N PRO A 5 21.31 -5.95 -8.97
CA PRO A 5 20.22 -5.27 -9.66
C PRO A 5 20.22 -3.77 -9.31
N SER A 6 20.06 -2.91 -10.31
CA SER A 6 20.00 -1.46 -10.09
C SER A 6 18.68 -1.08 -9.40
N PRO A 7 18.69 -0.22 -8.36
CA PRO A 7 17.50 0.12 -7.57
C PRO A 7 16.35 0.72 -8.41
N SER A 8 16.67 1.35 -9.54
CA SER A 8 15.70 1.88 -10.52
C SER A 8 14.78 0.82 -11.14
N ARG A 9 15.26 -0.42 -11.32
CA ARG A 9 14.49 -1.48 -11.98
C ARG A 9 13.44 -2.11 -11.08
N HIS A 10 13.73 -2.27 -9.80
CA HIS A 10 12.76 -2.77 -8.82
C HIS A 10 11.59 -1.81 -8.64
N LEU A 11 11.86 -0.51 -8.64
CA LEU A 11 10.82 0.52 -8.63
C LEU A 11 9.97 0.48 -9.91
N ALA A 12 10.60 0.39 -11.08
CA ALA A 12 9.87 0.32 -12.35
C ALA A 12 8.99 -0.93 -12.46
N GLY A 13 9.49 -2.10 -12.07
CA GLY A 13 8.72 -3.35 -12.09
C GLY A 13 7.57 -3.35 -11.08
N GLY A 14 7.78 -2.82 -9.87
CA GLY A 14 6.72 -2.67 -8.88
C GLY A 14 5.62 -1.70 -9.32
N LEU A 15 6.00 -0.56 -9.91
CA LEU A 15 5.04 0.39 -10.49
C LEU A 15 4.24 -0.24 -11.63
N PHE A 16 4.89 -0.98 -12.53
CA PHE A 16 4.21 -1.64 -13.63
C PHE A 16 3.20 -2.71 -13.15
N PHE A 17 3.55 -3.44 -12.09
CA PHE A 17 2.65 -4.39 -11.45
C PHE A 17 1.39 -3.70 -10.89
N LEU A 18 1.58 -2.59 -10.15
CA LEU A 18 0.47 -1.81 -9.59
C LEU A 18 -0.39 -1.15 -10.67
N LEU A 19 0.22 -0.60 -11.71
CA LEU A 19 -0.50 -0.01 -12.84
C LEU A 19 -1.32 -1.05 -13.59
N GLY A 20 -0.81 -2.27 -13.77
CA GLY A 20 -1.57 -3.38 -14.35
C GLY A 20 -2.83 -3.70 -13.55
N PHE A 21 -2.73 -3.74 -12.23
CA PHE A 21 -3.88 -3.95 -11.34
C PHE A 21 -4.91 -2.82 -11.43
N ILE A 22 -4.46 -1.56 -11.29
CA ILE A 22 -5.33 -0.39 -11.34
C ILE A 22 -6.03 -0.28 -12.71
N SER A 23 -5.28 -0.47 -13.79
CA SER A 23 -5.83 -0.38 -15.15
C SER A 23 -6.87 -1.47 -15.41
N SER A 24 -6.66 -2.70 -14.93
CA SER A 24 -7.66 -3.77 -15.01
C SER A 24 -8.95 -3.42 -14.25
N TYR A 25 -8.82 -2.76 -13.10
CA TYR A 25 -9.96 -2.27 -12.33
C TYR A 25 -10.73 -1.17 -13.06
N LEU A 26 -10.02 -0.19 -13.64
CA LEU A 26 -10.61 0.90 -14.44
C LEU A 26 -11.31 0.38 -15.69
N LEU A 27 -10.72 -0.59 -16.40
CA LEU A 27 -11.34 -1.23 -17.55
C LEU A 27 -12.70 -1.84 -17.19
N GLN A 28 -12.85 -2.40 -15.99
CA GLN A 28 -14.14 -2.91 -15.56
C GLN A 28 -15.15 -1.85 -15.15
N LEU A 29 -14.69 -0.77 -14.53
CA LEU A 29 -15.57 0.38 -14.28
C LEU A 29 -16.11 0.95 -15.60
N ALA A 30 -15.31 0.88 -16.68
CA ALA A 30 -15.73 1.24 -18.03
C ALA A 30 -16.65 0.20 -18.72
N GLY A 31 -17.07 -0.86 -18.02
CA GLY A 31 -18.00 -1.86 -18.54
C GLY A 31 -17.37 -2.92 -19.44
N THR A 32 -16.04 -3.04 -19.48
CA THR A 32 -15.39 -4.09 -20.29
C THR A 32 -15.71 -5.49 -19.75
N PRO A 33 -15.76 -6.51 -20.63
CA PRO A 33 -15.95 -7.89 -20.20
C PRO A 33 -14.87 -8.33 -19.20
N GLU A 34 -15.27 -9.07 -18.17
CA GLU A 34 -14.36 -9.51 -17.09
C GLU A 34 -13.15 -10.29 -17.63
N LYS A 35 -13.34 -11.07 -18.71
CA LYS A 35 -12.27 -11.79 -19.40
C LYS A 35 -11.19 -10.85 -19.95
N THR A 36 -11.58 -9.77 -20.62
CA THR A 36 -10.65 -8.80 -21.20
C THR A 36 -9.82 -8.13 -20.12
N ALA A 37 -10.48 -7.72 -19.02
CA ALA A 37 -9.80 -7.12 -17.87
C ALA A 37 -8.80 -8.08 -17.20
N VAL A 38 -9.16 -9.36 -17.07
CA VAL A 38 -8.29 -10.41 -16.51
C VAL A 38 -7.12 -10.73 -17.43
N SER A 39 -7.35 -10.84 -18.74
CA SER A 39 -6.29 -11.04 -19.74
C SER A 39 -5.27 -9.91 -19.69
N PHE A 40 -5.74 -8.66 -19.63
CA PHE A 40 -4.87 -7.49 -19.52
C PHE A 40 -4.05 -7.53 -18.21
N LEU A 41 -4.70 -7.82 -17.08
CA LEU A 41 -4.05 -7.94 -15.77
C LEU A 41 -2.92 -8.97 -15.79
N ILE A 42 -3.19 -10.18 -16.29
CA ILE A 42 -2.22 -11.29 -16.32
C ILE A 42 -1.02 -10.93 -17.19
N VAL A 43 -1.24 -10.33 -18.36
CA VAL A 43 -0.14 -9.92 -19.25
C VAL A 43 0.73 -8.85 -18.59
N CYS A 44 0.11 -7.81 -18.00
CA CYS A 44 0.85 -6.75 -17.33
C CYS A 44 1.65 -7.25 -16.12
N GLN A 45 1.05 -8.08 -15.26
CA GLN A 45 1.72 -8.63 -14.09
C GLN A 45 2.81 -9.64 -14.47
N GLY A 46 2.56 -10.48 -15.48
CA GLY A 46 3.55 -11.41 -16.04
C GLY A 46 4.78 -10.66 -16.56
N ALA A 47 4.56 -9.62 -17.36
CA ALA A 47 5.63 -8.74 -17.84
C ALA A 47 6.36 -8.04 -16.68
N ALA A 48 5.66 -7.52 -15.67
CA ALA A 48 6.28 -6.95 -14.48
C ALA A 48 7.21 -7.94 -13.76
N LEU A 49 6.78 -9.19 -13.58
CA LEU A 49 7.54 -10.22 -12.88
C LEU A 49 8.75 -10.72 -13.68
N THR A 50 8.65 -10.77 -15.01
CA THR A 50 9.80 -11.06 -15.88
C THR A 50 10.90 -10.00 -15.70
N LEU A 51 10.52 -8.71 -15.66
CA LEU A 51 11.44 -7.58 -15.45
C LEU A 51 12.07 -7.60 -14.05
N LEU A 52 11.31 -7.98 -13.02
CA LEU A 52 11.77 -7.98 -11.63
C LEU A 52 12.74 -9.11 -11.29
N THR A 53 12.55 -10.30 -11.86
CA THR A 53 13.25 -11.52 -11.42
C THR A 53 14.30 -12.03 -12.42
N ARG A 54 14.33 -11.48 -13.64
CA ARG A 54 15.23 -11.88 -14.74
C ARG A 54 15.05 -13.34 -15.21
N ARG A 55 14.02 -14.04 -14.74
CA ARG A 55 13.70 -15.43 -15.11
C ARG A 55 12.62 -15.45 -16.20
N TRP A 56 12.96 -14.93 -17.37
CA TRP A 56 12.03 -14.73 -18.49
C TRP A 56 11.26 -15.99 -18.86
N LEU A 57 11.95 -17.12 -19.05
CA LEU A 57 11.31 -18.38 -19.44
C LEU A 57 10.29 -18.86 -18.40
N PHE A 58 10.66 -18.86 -17.12
CA PHE A 58 9.81 -19.31 -16.03
C PHE A 58 8.53 -18.47 -15.93
N TRP A 59 8.66 -17.14 -15.94
CA TRP A 59 7.50 -16.25 -15.83
C TRP A 59 6.65 -16.19 -17.09
N SER A 60 7.22 -16.33 -18.28
CA SER A 60 6.44 -16.46 -19.51
C SER A 60 5.57 -17.72 -19.51
N VAL A 61 6.13 -18.87 -19.10
CA VAL A 61 5.37 -20.13 -18.99
C VAL A 61 4.24 -20.00 -17.96
N ILE A 62 4.53 -19.44 -16.78
CA ILE A 62 3.51 -19.20 -15.75
C ILE A 62 2.42 -18.25 -16.27
N THR A 63 2.80 -17.17 -16.97
CA THR A 63 1.85 -16.19 -17.50
C THR A 63 0.92 -16.84 -18.52
N ILE A 64 1.44 -17.71 -19.39
CA ILE A 64 0.64 -18.45 -20.37
C ILE A 64 -0.35 -19.39 -19.65
N ILE A 65 0.10 -20.15 -18.67
CA ILE A 65 -0.76 -21.06 -17.88
C ILE A 65 -1.88 -20.28 -17.18
N ILE A 66 -1.52 -19.19 -16.49
CA ILE A 66 -2.48 -18.34 -15.79
C ILE A 66 -3.42 -17.65 -16.78
N PHE A 67 -2.96 -17.27 -17.98
CA PHE A 67 -3.79 -16.68 -19.02
C PHE A 67 -4.89 -17.64 -19.50
N PHE A 68 -4.56 -18.91 -19.75
CA PHE A 68 -5.57 -19.91 -20.10
C PHE A 68 -6.54 -20.16 -18.95
N LEU A 69 -6.03 -20.25 -17.72
CA LEU A 69 -6.87 -20.43 -16.53
C LEU A 69 -7.80 -19.24 -16.29
N GLY A 70 -7.30 -18.02 -16.48
CA GLY A 70 -8.05 -16.77 -16.35
C GLY A 70 -9.13 -16.60 -17.41
N ASN A 71 -8.93 -17.12 -18.62
CA ASN A 71 -9.98 -17.16 -19.63
C ASN A 71 -11.09 -18.17 -19.29
N ARG A 72 -10.75 -19.29 -18.65
CA ARG A 72 -11.71 -20.32 -18.25
C ARG A 72 -12.49 -19.96 -16.98
N PHE A 73 -11.81 -19.33 -16.01
CA PHE A 73 -12.34 -18.95 -14.70
C PHE A 73 -11.96 -17.51 -14.32
N PRO A 74 -12.44 -16.50 -15.07
CA PRO A 74 -12.04 -15.11 -14.89
C PRO A 74 -12.41 -14.57 -13.50
N PHE A 75 -13.56 -14.99 -12.98
CA PHE A 75 -14.01 -14.67 -11.64
C PHE A 75 -13.01 -15.14 -10.57
N LEU A 76 -12.50 -16.38 -10.66
CA LEU A 76 -11.61 -16.95 -9.65
C LEU A 76 -10.25 -16.24 -9.64
N VAL A 77 -9.62 -16.12 -10.81
CA VAL A 77 -8.29 -15.49 -10.93
C VAL A 77 -8.31 -14.06 -10.42
N ARG A 78 -9.36 -13.30 -10.75
CA ARG A 78 -9.48 -11.92 -10.30
C ARG A 78 -9.68 -11.79 -8.80
N ASN A 79 -10.53 -12.62 -8.20
CA ASN A 79 -10.75 -12.56 -6.75
C ASN A 79 -9.52 -13.04 -5.98
N ALA A 80 -8.78 -14.01 -6.51
CA ALA A 80 -7.51 -14.45 -5.95
C ALA A 80 -6.46 -13.33 -5.98
N ASP A 81 -6.32 -12.64 -7.13
CA ASP A 81 -5.41 -11.49 -7.26
C ASP A 81 -5.80 -10.33 -6.33
N ALA A 82 -7.09 -9.95 -6.32
CA ALA A 82 -7.59 -8.92 -5.41
C ALA A 82 -7.35 -9.29 -3.94
N PHE A 83 -7.55 -10.55 -3.57
CA PHE A 83 -7.28 -11.04 -2.22
C PHE A 83 -5.80 -11.02 -1.86
N ALA A 84 -4.92 -11.35 -2.82
CA ALA A 84 -3.48 -11.29 -2.63
C ALA A 84 -3.00 -9.83 -2.40
N ILE A 85 -3.47 -8.90 -3.23
CA ILE A 85 -3.13 -7.47 -3.11
C ILE A 85 -3.72 -6.86 -1.83
N TYR A 86 -4.96 -7.20 -1.52
CA TYR A 86 -5.61 -6.84 -0.25
C TYR A 86 -4.77 -7.27 0.95
N THR A 87 -4.40 -8.55 0.99
CA THR A 87 -3.65 -9.15 2.10
C THR A 87 -2.25 -8.54 2.21
N ALA A 88 -1.53 -8.42 1.09
CA ALA A 88 -0.20 -7.80 1.08
C ALA A 88 -0.27 -6.32 1.48
N GLY A 89 -1.24 -5.58 0.95
CA GLY A 89 -1.48 -4.17 1.21
C GLY A 89 -1.81 -3.85 2.66
N LEU A 90 -2.31 -4.82 3.44
CA LEU A 90 -2.57 -4.67 4.87
C LEU A 90 -1.46 -5.25 5.74
N ILE A 91 -0.93 -6.44 5.43
CA ILE A 91 0.10 -7.10 6.25
C ILE A 91 1.40 -6.31 6.26
N ILE A 92 1.82 -5.77 5.10
CA ILE A 92 3.07 -5.01 5.00
C ILE A 92 3.05 -3.79 5.95
N PRO A 93 2.09 -2.85 5.85
CA PRO A 93 2.04 -1.72 6.78
C PRO A 93 1.79 -2.19 8.21
N LEU A 94 0.89 -3.15 8.46
CA LEU A 94 0.64 -3.65 9.81
C LEU A 94 1.92 -4.13 10.50
N ARG A 95 2.79 -4.88 9.78
CA ARG A 95 4.09 -5.31 10.30
C ARG A 95 5.02 -4.14 10.59
N LEU A 96 5.03 -3.11 9.77
CA LEU A 96 5.84 -1.91 10.00
C LEU A 96 5.39 -1.18 11.27
N PHE A 97 4.09 -0.95 11.42
CA PHE A 97 3.52 -0.32 12.61
C PHE A 97 3.76 -1.15 13.87
N LEU A 98 3.53 -2.47 13.83
CA LEU A 98 3.79 -3.37 14.96
C LEU A 98 5.27 -3.37 15.38
N ARG A 99 6.20 -3.47 14.42
CA ARG A 99 7.64 -3.44 14.72
C ARG A 99 8.05 -2.13 15.36
N SER A 100 7.49 -1.00 14.90
CA SER A 100 7.78 0.31 15.48
C SER A 100 7.29 0.49 16.93
N LEU A 101 6.39 -0.37 17.41
CA LEU A 101 5.90 -0.38 18.79
C LEU A 101 6.72 -1.28 19.72
N MET A 102 7.72 -2.01 19.21
CA MET A 102 8.58 -2.86 20.04
C MET A 102 9.39 -2.04 21.05
N PRO A 103 9.73 -2.61 22.23
CA PRO A 103 10.57 -1.93 23.22
C PRO A 103 11.90 -1.45 22.60
N GLY A 104 12.28 -0.21 22.88
CA GLY A 104 13.49 0.40 22.32
C GLY A 104 13.37 0.93 20.89
N GLN A 105 12.21 0.77 20.23
CA GLN A 105 11.91 1.41 18.95
C GLN A 105 11.03 2.65 19.15
N GLU A 106 11.16 3.57 18.20
CA GLU A 106 10.30 4.73 18.13
C GLU A 106 9.05 4.41 17.28
N PRO A 107 7.83 4.74 17.78
CA PRO A 107 6.61 4.55 17.01
C PRO A 107 6.67 5.24 15.66
N LEU A 108 6.17 4.58 14.61
CA LEU A 108 6.32 5.05 13.22
C LEU A 108 5.77 6.47 13.03
N VAL A 109 4.63 6.79 13.64
CA VAL A 109 4.03 8.13 13.55
C VAL A 109 4.90 9.16 14.29
N SER A 110 5.54 8.80 15.40
CA SER A 110 6.47 9.67 16.11
C SER A 110 7.71 9.96 15.26
N ALA A 111 8.28 8.93 14.62
CA ALA A 111 9.42 9.08 13.73
C ALA A 111 9.11 9.99 12.54
N LEU A 112 7.92 9.84 11.94
CA LEU A 112 7.45 10.71 10.85
C LEU A 112 7.23 12.15 11.32
N ALA A 113 6.62 12.35 12.48
CA ALA A 113 6.46 13.68 13.08
C ALA A 113 7.82 14.32 13.37
N ARG A 114 8.79 13.56 13.88
CA ARG A 114 10.15 14.06 14.13
C ARG A 114 10.83 14.54 12.85
N GLN A 115 10.72 13.76 11.78
CA GLN A 115 11.25 14.16 10.47
C GLN A 115 10.55 15.41 9.94
N ALA A 116 9.23 15.52 10.09
CA ALA A 116 8.46 16.70 9.68
C ALA A 116 8.87 17.97 10.45
N HIS A 117 9.30 17.83 11.71
CA HIS A 117 9.82 18.91 12.56
C HIS A 117 11.36 19.06 12.49
N GLY A 118 12.02 18.56 11.45
CA GLY A 118 13.45 18.79 11.22
C GLY A 118 14.40 18.00 12.12
N GLY A 119 13.93 16.93 12.78
CA GLY A 119 14.77 16.05 13.59
C GLY A 119 14.86 16.41 15.08
N ALA A 120 14.28 17.54 15.50
CA ALA A 120 14.28 17.97 16.89
C ALA A 120 13.48 17.00 17.81
N PRO A 121 13.86 16.84 19.09
CA PRO A 121 13.09 16.02 20.03
C PRO A 121 11.63 16.47 20.10
N LEU A 122 10.70 15.52 19.99
CA LEU A 122 9.28 15.82 20.14
C LEU A 122 8.97 16.22 21.58
N ARG A 123 8.08 17.19 21.75
CA ARG A 123 7.43 17.44 23.05
C ARG A 123 6.77 16.16 23.54
N SER A 124 6.88 15.87 24.83
CA SER A 124 6.31 14.68 25.50
C SER A 124 4.87 14.40 25.08
N ASP A 125 4.03 15.44 25.08
CA ASP A 125 2.59 15.32 24.82
C ASP A 125 2.30 14.85 23.38
N VAL A 126 3.10 15.33 22.42
CA VAL A 126 3.02 14.91 21.02
C VAL A 126 3.51 13.48 20.86
N ALA A 127 4.58 13.09 21.58
CA ALA A 127 5.09 11.73 21.53
C ALA A 127 4.09 10.69 22.07
N PHE A 128 3.33 11.03 23.11
CA PHE A 128 2.22 10.19 23.59
C PHE A 128 1.10 10.09 22.56
N TYR A 129 0.66 11.22 22.01
CA TYR A 129 -0.38 11.25 20.98
C TYR A 129 0.00 10.40 19.76
N THR A 130 1.20 10.57 19.20
CA THR A 130 1.66 9.81 18.03
C THR A 130 1.86 8.32 18.34
N ARG A 131 2.14 7.96 19.59
CA ARG A 131 2.17 6.56 20.03
C ARG A 131 0.78 5.93 20.05
N TYR A 132 -0.23 6.61 20.62
CA TYR A 132 -1.62 6.13 20.56
C TYR A 132 -2.12 6.06 19.12
N GLN A 133 -1.70 7.01 18.29
CA GLN A 133 -2.00 7.00 16.87
C GLN A 133 -1.40 5.79 16.15
N THR A 134 -0.17 5.41 16.49
CA THR A 134 0.47 4.20 15.96
C THR A 134 -0.31 2.94 16.40
N TRP A 135 -0.77 2.88 17.65
CA TRP A 135 -1.64 1.80 18.14
C TRP A 135 -2.98 1.73 17.41
N PHE A 136 -3.61 2.88 17.18
CA PHE A 136 -4.86 2.97 16.41
C PHE A 136 -4.69 2.33 15.03
N TRP A 137 -3.61 2.66 14.30
CA TRP A 137 -3.34 2.07 12.99
C TRP A 137 -3.10 0.56 13.05
N VAL A 138 -2.42 0.05 14.08
CA VAL A 138 -2.25 -1.40 14.27
C VAL A 138 -3.60 -2.08 14.44
N ILE A 139 -4.45 -1.58 15.34
CA ILE A 139 -5.75 -2.16 15.64
C ILE A 139 -6.65 -2.08 14.40
N PHE A 140 -6.69 -0.93 13.74
CA PHE A 140 -7.50 -0.69 12.55
C PHE A 140 -7.08 -1.61 11.39
N LEU A 141 -5.79 -1.68 11.07
CA LEU A 141 -5.29 -2.56 10.00
C LEU A 141 -5.48 -4.05 10.33
N GLY A 142 -5.28 -4.44 11.60
CA GLY A 142 -5.54 -5.79 12.07
C GLY A 142 -7.02 -6.17 11.97
N PHE A 143 -7.91 -5.26 12.36
CA PHE A 143 -9.35 -5.43 12.23
C PHE A 143 -9.74 -5.61 10.76
N LEU A 144 -9.27 -4.72 9.87
CA LEU A 144 -9.52 -4.83 8.44
C LEU A 144 -9.04 -6.18 7.92
N LEU A 145 -7.82 -6.61 8.24
CA LEU A 145 -7.27 -7.88 7.77
C LEU A 145 -8.17 -9.09 8.09
N ILE A 146 -8.81 -9.10 9.26
CA ILE A 146 -9.65 -10.21 9.73
C ILE A 146 -11.11 -10.08 9.23
N LEU A 147 -11.57 -8.85 8.94
CA LEU A 147 -12.94 -8.53 8.58
C LEU A 147 -13.55 -9.36 7.41
N PRO A 148 -12.80 -9.77 6.36
CA PRO A 148 -13.34 -10.62 5.31
C PRO A 148 -13.83 -11.99 5.82
N LEU A 149 -13.25 -12.55 6.89
CA LEU A 149 -13.62 -13.87 7.40
C LEU A 149 -15.10 -13.93 7.82
N PRO A 150 -15.58 -13.11 8.78
CA PRO A 150 -16.99 -13.12 9.17
C PRO A 150 -17.93 -12.71 8.02
N LEU A 151 -17.49 -11.82 7.11
CA LEU A 151 -18.30 -11.43 5.95
C LEU A 151 -18.56 -12.58 4.97
N ALA A 152 -17.55 -13.44 4.78
CA ALA A 152 -17.65 -14.60 3.90
C ALA A 152 -18.60 -15.68 4.46
N PHE A 153 -18.60 -15.88 5.78
CA PHE A 153 -19.39 -16.95 6.42
C PHE A 153 -20.78 -16.52 6.88
N TRP A 154 -20.97 -15.27 7.30
CA TRP A 154 -22.18 -14.88 8.04
C TRP A 154 -23.01 -13.76 7.42
N VAL A 155 -22.44 -12.93 6.54
CA VAL A 155 -23.14 -11.72 6.06
C VAL A 155 -23.54 -11.83 4.59
N SER A 156 -22.56 -11.80 3.68
CA SER A 156 -22.83 -11.84 2.25
C SER A 156 -21.53 -11.98 1.47
N PHE A 157 -21.53 -12.91 0.51
CA PHE A 157 -20.44 -13.04 -0.44
C PHE A 157 -20.22 -11.75 -1.25
N ARG A 158 -21.28 -10.97 -1.53
CA ARG A 158 -21.16 -9.69 -2.24
C ARG A 158 -20.42 -8.64 -1.40
N ALA A 159 -20.68 -8.60 -0.10
CA ALA A 159 -19.99 -7.69 0.82
C ALA A 159 -18.51 -8.07 0.97
N TRP A 160 -18.21 -9.37 1.03
CA TRP A 160 -16.84 -9.89 1.00
C TRP A 160 -16.08 -9.44 -0.27
N ILE A 161 -16.68 -9.65 -1.45
CA ILE A 161 -16.07 -9.23 -2.72
C ILE A 161 -15.83 -7.71 -2.74
N TRP A 162 -16.81 -6.92 -2.32
CA TRP A 162 -16.69 -5.45 -2.30
C TRP A 162 -15.51 -5.00 -1.43
N LEU A 163 -15.36 -5.61 -0.25
CA LEU A 163 -14.29 -5.29 0.70
C LEU A 163 -12.90 -5.56 0.07
N VAL A 164 -12.72 -6.75 -0.50
CA VAL A 164 -11.45 -7.21 -1.08
C VAL A 164 -11.11 -6.49 -2.38
N ARG A 165 -12.10 -6.10 -3.19
CA ARG A 165 -11.88 -5.42 -4.49
C ARG A 165 -11.62 -3.91 -4.38
N GLY A 166 -11.48 -3.36 -3.17
CA GLY A 166 -11.08 -1.97 -2.98
C GLY A 166 -11.89 -1.20 -1.95
N GLY A 167 -12.97 -1.76 -1.39
CA GLY A 167 -13.74 -1.11 -0.33
C GLY A 167 -12.85 -0.70 0.86
N VAL A 168 -11.84 -1.50 1.19
CA VAL A 168 -10.85 -1.15 2.22
C VAL A 168 -9.98 0.05 1.88
N LEU A 169 -9.60 0.24 0.61
CA LEU A 169 -8.85 1.45 0.23
C LEU A 169 -9.68 2.71 0.46
N GLY A 170 -10.98 2.65 0.13
CA GLY A 170 -11.92 3.73 0.43
C GLY A 170 -12.03 3.99 1.93
N LEU A 171 -12.15 2.94 2.74
CA LEU A 171 -12.26 3.07 4.19
C LEU A 171 -10.98 3.63 4.84
N ILE A 172 -9.81 3.16 4.41
CA ILE A 172 -8.51 3.71 4.83
C ILE A 172 -8.41 5.19 4.46
N PHE A 173 -8.82 5.55 3.24
CA PHE A 173 -8.82 6.95 2.78
C PHE A 173 -9.72 7.83 3.66
N VAL A 174 -10.94 7.40 3.95
CA VAL A 174 -11.86 8.15 4.83
C VAL A 174 -11.25 8.34 6.22
N VAL A 175 -10.67 7.29 6.80
CA VAL A 175 -10.01 7.38 8.11
C VAL A 175 -8.80 8.30 8.08
N LEU A 176 -7.98 8.25 7.03
CA LEU A 176 -6.84 9.17 6.84
C LEU A 176 -7.30 10.63 6.77
N VAL A 177 -8.36 10.93 6.03
CA VAL A 177 -8.90 12.29 5.91
C VAL A 177 -9.45 12.78 7.24
N ALA A 178 -10.25 11.95 7.93
CA ALA A 178 -10.80 12.29 9.24
C ALA A 178 -9.69 12.56 10.25
N GLU A 179 -8.69 11.71 10.26
CA GLU A 179 -7.56 11.81 11.18
C GLU A 179 -6.67 13.01 10.89
N TYR A 180 -6.44 13.33 9.60
CA TYR A 180 -5.76 14.56 9.21
C TYR A 180 -6.53 15.81 9.68
N GLY A 181 -7.86 15.78 9.57
CA GLY A 181 -8.75 16.81 10.10
C GLY A 181 -8.60 16.97 11.62
N ILE A 182 -8.64 15.86 12.37
CA ILE A 182 -8.45 15.85 13.83
C ILE A 182 -7.07 16.41 14.20
N ARG A 183 -6.00 15.99 13.51
CA ARG A 183 -4.64 16.51 13.74
C ARG A 183 -4.58 18.01 13.56
N ARG A 184 -5.22 18.55 12.51
CA ARG A 184 -5.27 19.98 12.25
C ARG A 184 -6.05 20.76 13.31
N LEU A 185 -7.08 20.17 13.90
CA LEU A 185 -7.88 20.79 14.96
C LEU A 185 -7.22 20.70 16.34
N ALA A 186 -6.63 19.54 16.69
CA ALA A 186 -6.03 19.28 17.99
C ALA A 186 -4.64 19.91 18.15
N ILE A 187 -3.84 20.02 17.07
CA ILE A 187 -2.48 20.56 17.07
C ILE A 187 -2.48 21.99 16.49
N ARG A 188 -3.46 22.81 16.88
CA ARG A 188 -3.61 24.18 16.38
C ARG A 188 -2.54 25.16 16.92
N ASN A 189 -1.83 24.80 17.98
CA ASN A 189 -0.87 25.64 18.70
C ASN A 189 0.62 25.25 18.53
N PHE A 190 0.98 24.47 17.51
CA PHE A 190 2.38 24.29 17.13
C PHE A 190 2.71 25.17 15.93
N ASP A 191 3.83 25.88 15.97
CA ASP A 191 4.32 26.65 14.83
C ASP A 191 4.47 25.73 13.61
N HIS A 192 3.54 25.88 12.66
CA HIS A 192 3.53 25.11 11.44
C HIS A 192 4.67 25.64 10.56
N VAL A 193 5.83 24.99 10.65
CA VAL A 193 6.86 25.16 9.62
C VAL A 193 6.26 24.65 8.31
N SER A 194 6.13 25.56 7.35
CA SER A 194 5.55 25.29 6.05
C SER A 194 6.22 24.06 5.39
N PRO A 195 5.48 23.18 4.71
CA PRO A 195 6.08 22.07 3.96
C PRO A 195 7.09 22.58 2.90
N TRP A 196 6.93 23.83 2.45
CA TRP A 196 7.85 24.52 1.54
C TRP A 196 9.17 24.94 2.19
N THR A 197 9.22 25.09 3.52
CA THR A 197 10.47 25.35 4.26
C THR A 197 11.29 24.06 4.43
N ALA A 198 10.64 22.91 4.67
CA ALA A 198 11.31 21.62 4.70
C ALA A 198 11.91 21.22 3.34
N ALA A 199 11.17 21.44 2.24
CA ALA A 199 11.66 21.17 0.89
C ALA A 199 12.85 22.06 0.48
N ARG A 200 12.86 23.33 0.93
CA ARG A 200 13.98 24.26 0.69
C ARG A 200 15.25 23.88 1.46
N ALA A 201 15.12 23.45 2.71
CA ALA A 201 16.25 22.97 3.51
C ALA A 201 16.93 21.75 2.88
N TRP A 202 16.14 20.82 2.33
CA TRP A 202 16.67 19.63 1.65
C TRP A 202 17.44 19.96 0.36
N LYS A 203 17.00 20.98 -0.38
CA LYS A 203 17.67 21.46 -1.60
C LYS A 203 18.99 22.20 -1.31
N GLN A 204 19.11 22.87 -0.16
CA GLN A 204 20.36 23.51 0.25
C GLN A 204 21.42 22.50 0.70
N GLN A 205 21.00 21.44 1.40
CA GLN A 205 21.92 20.42 1.92
C GLN A 205 22.60 19.59 0.82
N SER A 206 21.95 19.43 -0.34
CA SER A 206 22.52 18.75 -1.51
C SER A 206 23.50 19.62 -2.31
N THR A 207 23.48 20.93 -2.11
CA THR A 207 24.39 21.88 -2.78
C THR A 207 25.70 22.04 -1.99
N ILE A 208 25.67 21.88 -0.67
CA ILE A 208 26.85 21.99 0.21
C ILE A 208 27.72 20.71 0.21
N ARG A 209 27.16 19.57 -0.24
CA ARG A 209 27.88 18.29 -0.38
C ARG A 209 28.51 18.04 -1.76
N ARG A 210 28.62 19.07 -2.61
CA ARG A 210 29.39 19.03 -3.85
C ARG A 210 30.71 19.76 -3.69
#